data_AF-A0A0N4VD62-F1
#
_entry.id   AF-A0A0N4VD62-F1
#
_cell.length_a   1.000
_cell.length_b   1.000
_cell.length_c   1.000
_cell.angle_alpha   90.00
_cell.angle_beta   90.00
_cell.angle_gamma   90.00
#
_symmetry.space_group_name_H-M   'P 1'
#
loop_
_entity.id
_entity.type
_entity.pdbx_description
1 polymer ?
#
loop_
_entity_poly.entity_id
_entity_poly.type
_entity_poly.pdbx_seq_one_letter_code
_entity_poly.pdbx_strand_id
1 'polypeptide(L)'
;MPETAISKSKSGSLTEEENASVSGLETQRTTNISRLRERHRLIAERRVPPVTYEWEKEKWGKRLRFGKYGLASGVSPAELWPSVEEIEEEEAFALYKTCSEVQRIVKDEAEARKVATTQRLKELADKEAVYAERLKKYETSLQKIVKQKTAEEEKMEKRILEIQEYFGYRIDPNDPRFEVMLAQKEAEEAKVAKEAKRQERLRKTVAAVAGEES
;
A
#
# COMPACT_ATOMS: atom_id res chain seq x y z
N MET A 1 108.47 -11.80 43.21
CA MET A 1 108.26 -10.63 44.08
C MET A 1 107.52 -9.57 43.28
N PRO A 2 106.54 -8.87 43.85
CA PRO A 2 105.25 -9.26 44.43
C PRO A 2 104.11 -8.61 43.57
N GLU A 3 102.79 -8.69 43.75
CA GLU A 3 101.88 -9.23 44.76
C GLU A 3 100.46 -9.27 44.16
N THR A 4 99.69 -10.26 44.60
CA THR A 4 98.26 -10.47 44.35
C THR A 4 97.43 -9.52 45.22
N ALA A 5 96.38 -8.89 44.70
CA ALA A 5 95.32 -8.33 45.55
C ALA A 5 93.95 -8.27 44.85
N ILE A 6 93.11 -9.23 45.24
CA ILE A 6 91.65 -9.21 45.16
C ILE A 6 91.14 -8.04 46.02
N SER A 7 90.17 -7.26 45.54
CA SER A 7 89.33 -6.44 46.42
C SER A 7 87.84 -6.64 46.11
N LYS A 8 87.11 -6.94 47.19
CA LYS A 8 85.69 -7.19 47.30
C LYS A 8 84.89 -5.89 47.26
N SER A 9 83.65 -6.02 46.76
CA SER A 9 82.42 -5.38 47.21
C SER A 9 82.32 -3.84 47.25
N LYS A 10 81.29 -3.32 46.56
CA LYS A 10 80.31 -2.47 47.25
C LYS A 10 78.94 -2.53 46.56
N SER A 11 78.02 -3.19 47.26
CA SER A 11 76.58 -3.01 47.14
C SER A 11 76.17 -1.55 47.36
N GLY A 12 75.16 -1.10 46.61
CA GLY A 12 74.19 -0.09 47.06
C GLY A 12 74.46 1.35 46.62
N SER A 13 73.61 1.86 45.72
CA SER A 13 72.84 3.12 45.87
C SER A 13 72.15 3.49 44.55
N LEU A 14 70.94 2.96 44.34
CA LEU A 14 69.98 3.42 43.34
C LEU A 14 68.68 3.73 44.09
N THR A 15 68.66 4.77 44.92
CA THR A 15 67.47 5.11 45.72
C THR A 15 67.47 6.57 46.19
N GLU A 16 67.39 7.54 45.29
CA GLU A 16 67.00 8.92 45.67
C GLU A 16 65.99 9.53 44.68
N GLU A 17 66.20 9.39 43.37
CA GLU A 17 65.29 9.97 42.36
C GLU A 17 63.95 9.22 42.23
N GLU A 18 63.94 7.89 42.38
CA GLU A 18 62.68 7.12 42.47
C GLU A 18 61.92 7.43 43.76
N ASN A 19 62.61 7.69 44.88
CA ASN A 19 61.96 8.00 46.15
C ASN A 19 61.32 9.41 46.16
N ALA A 20 61.88 10.38 45.43
CA ALA A 20 61.31 11.72 45.30
C ALA A 20 60.02 11.75 44.46
N SER A 21 59.95 10.93 43.42
CA SER A 21 58.77 10.81 42.56
C SER A 21 57.67 9.94 43.17
N VAL A 22 58.04 8.89 43.93
CA VAL A 22 57.11 8.09 44.75
C VAL A 22 56.53 8.92 45.90
N SER A 23 57.34 9.70 46.63
CA SER A 23 56.86 10.54 47.74
C SER A 23 55.97 11.71 47.31
N GLY A 24 56.18 12.28 46.11
CA GLY A 24 55.29 13.29 45.51
C GLY A 24 53.92 12.74 45.12
N LEU A 25 53.85 11.49 44.65
CA LEU A 25 52.58 10.81 44.36
C LEU A 25 51.84 10.39 45.64
N GLU A 26 52.57 10.02 46.69
CA GLU A 26 52.02 9.65 48.00
C GLU A 26 51.43 10.86 48.74
N THR A 27 52.09 12.03 48.68
CA THR A 27 51.58 13.28 49.27
C THR A 27 50.33 13.83 48.56
N GLN A 28 50.17 13.58 47.26
CA GLN A 28 48.94 13.92 46.54
C GLN A 28 47.76 12.99 46.86
N ARG A 29 48.03 11.75 47.30
CA ARG A 29 47.01 10.78 47.74
C ARG A 29 46.47 11.12 49.13
N THR A 30 47.29 11.65 50.03
CA THR A 30 46.88 12.01 51.40
C THR A 30 46.16 13.35 51.50
N THR A 31 46.26 14.22 50.48
CA THR A 31 45.65 15.56 50.45
C THR A 31 44.35 15.66 49.63
N ASN A 32 43.92 14.58 48.96
CA ASN A 32 42.69 14.57 48.18
C ASN A 32 41.45 14.30 49.07
N ILE A 33 40.85 15.36 49.58
CA ILE A 33 39.60 15.30 50.39
C ILE A 33 38.41 14.81 49.56
N SER A 34 38.37 15.15 48.26
CA SER A 34 37.24 14.85 47.37
C SER A 34 37.12 13.36 47.01
N ARG A 35 38.20 12.58 47.16
CA ARG A 35 38.33 11.18 46.71
C ARG A 35 38.00 10.96 45.21
N LEU A 36 37.89 12.04 44.42
CA LEU A 36 37.67 11.95 42.98
C LEU A 36 38.93 11.40 42.30
N ARG A 37 38.72 10.60 41.25
CA ARG A 37 39.79 10.20 40.33
C ARG A 37 40.41 11.43 39.70
N GLU A 38 41.70 11.35 39.38
CA GLU A 38 42.47 12.48 38.84
C GLU A 38 41.80 13.16 37.64
N ARG A 39 41.32 12.34 36.70
CA ARG A 39 40.47 12.78 35.58
C ARG A 39 39.30 13.67 36.02
N HIS A 40 38.51 13.22 37.00
CA HIS A 40 37.30 13.94 37.43
C HIS A 40 37.65 15.23 38.19
N ARG A 41 38.77 15.22 38.91
CA ARG A 41 39.31 16.40 39.57
C ARG A 41 39.71 17.48 38.56
N LEU A 42 40.46 17.11 37.52
CA LEU A 42 40.85 18.02 36.45
C LEU A 42 39.62 18.61 35.72
N ILE A 43 38.58 17.80 35.48
CA ILE A 43 37.32 18.28 34.91
C ILE A 43 36.65 19.32 35.82
N ALA A 44 36.59 19.07 37.14
CA ALA A 44 36.00 20.00 38.10
C ALA A 44 36.78 21.33 38.17
N GLU A 45 38.11 21.26 38.02
CA GLU A 45 39.01 22.41 37.96
C GLU A 45 39.06 23.08 36.57
N ARG A 46 38.26 22.61 35.60
CA ARG A 46 38.25 23.07 34.19
C ARG A 46 39.61 22.94 33.49
N ARG A 47 40.46 22.03 33.96
CA ARG A 47 41.73 21.66 33.34
C ARG A 47 41.52 20.53 32.34
N VAL A 48 42.44 20.40 31.40
CA VAL A 48 42.38 19.38 30.34
C VAL A 48 42.72 18.01 30.94
N PRO A 49 41.80 17.03 30.94
CA PRO A 49 42.09 15.69 31.42
C PRO A 49 42.95 14.92 30.42
N PRO A 50 43.81 14.00 30.88
CA PRO A 50 44.63 13.16 30.00
C PRO A 50 43.77 12.23 29.15
N VAL A 51 44.23 11.94 27.94
CA VAL A 51 43.57 11.01 27.01
C VAL A 51 43.78 9.59 27.52
N THR A 52 42.71 8.91 27.95
CA THR A 52 42.82 7.53 28.47
C THR A 52 42.03 6.53 27.65
N TYR A 53 40.92 6.93 27.05
CA TYR A 53 40.06 6.02 26.30
C TYR A 53 40.34 6.07 24.79
N GLU A 54 40.09 4.96 24.10
CA GLU A 54 40.32 4.85 22.65
C GLU A 54 39.42 5.80 21.87
N TRP A 55 38.15 5.90 22.25
CA TRP A 55 37.20 6.84 21.64
C TRP A 55 37.62 8.32 21.78
N GLU A 56 38.41 8.68 22.80
CA GLU A 56 38.93 10.04 22.95
C GLU A 56 40.05 10.36 21.96
N LYS A 57 40.60 9.33 21.30
CA LYS A 57 41.58 9.45 20.22
C LYS A 57 40.91 9.58 18.86
N GLU A 58 39.66 9.14 18.73
CA GLU A 58 38.87 9.28 17.51
C GLU A 58 38.59 10.75 17.16
N LYS A 59 38.32 11.02 15.89
CA LYS A 59 38.11 12.37 15.34
C LYS A 59 37.00 13.13 16.07
N TRP A 60 35.89 12.48 16.38
CA TRP A 60 34.78 13.09 17.13
C TRP A 60 35.17 13.41 18.58
N GLY A 61 35.96 12.54 19.24
CA GLY A 61 36.45 12.76 20.60
C GLY A 61 37.41 13.94 20.66
N LYS A 62 38.29 14.07 19.66
CA LYS A 62 39.16 15.24 19.45
C LYS A 62 38.35 16.53 19.25
N ARG A 63 37.32 16.51 18.39
CA ARG A 63 36.41 17.66 18.16
C ARG A 63 35.71 18.09 19.46
N LEU A 64 35.19 17.14 20.24
CA LEU A 64 34.53 17.42 21.51
C LEU A 64 35.50 18.04 22.53
N ARG A 65 36.73 17.54 22.61
CA ARG A 65 37.77 18.08 23.50
C ARG A 65 38.16 19.50 23.09
N PHE A 66 38.38 19.74 21.80
CA PHE A 66 38.67 21.06 21.27
C PHE A 66 37.51 22.05 21.52
N GLY A 67 36.25 21.62 21.35
CA GLY A 67 35.09 22.45 21.66
C GLY A 67 34.97 22.85 23.13
N LYS A 68 35.42 22.00 24.06
CA LYS A 68 35.36 22.26 25.51
C LYS A 68 36.52 23.10 26.05
N TYR A 69 37.73 22.85 25.57
CA TYR A 69 38.96 23.44 26.13
C TYR A 69 39.70 24.35 25.15
N GLY A 70 39.24 24.46 23.91
CA GLY A 70 39.88 25.26 22.85
C GLY A 70 41.31 24.79 22.57
N LEU A 71 42.21 25.75 22.32
CA LEU A 71 43.63 25.50 22.04
C LEU A 71 44.38 24.86 23.21
N ALA A 72 43.90 25.01 24.45
CA ALA A 72 44.50 24.36 25.60
C ALA A 72 44.42 22.83 25.54
N SER A 73 43.52 22.29 24.70
CA SER A 73 43.40 20.84 24.47
C SER A 73 44.61 20.21 23.77
N GLY A 74 45.48 21.01 23.13
CA GLY A 74 46.61 20.52 22.34
C GLY A 74 46.22 19.82 21.04
N VAL A 75 44.94 19.87 20.64
CA VAL A 75 44.45 19.30 19.38
C VAL A 75 44.66 20.31 18.25
N SER A 76 45.32 19.88 17.17
CA SER A 76 45.49 20.70 15.97
C SER A 76 44.15 20.95 15.27
N PRO A 77 43.76 22.20 14.97
CA PRO A 77 42.52 22.50 14.25
C PRO A 77 42.45 21.86 12.85
N ALA A 78 43.59 21.61 12.20
CA ALA A 78 43.64 21.01 10.87
C ALA A 78 43.08 19.58 10.85
N GLU A 79 43.30 18.80 11.92
CA GLU A 79 42.80 17.42 12.03
C GLU A 79 41.28 17.33 12.27
N LEU A 80 40.65 18.46 12.62
CA LEU A 80 39.22 18.49 12.94
C LEU A 80 38.35 18.56 11.68
N TRP A 81 38.87 19.11 10.59
CA TRP A 81 38.16 19.21 9.32
C TRP A 81 38.00 17.82 8.67
N PRO A 82 36.93 17.62 7.89
CA PRO A 82 36.78 16.39 7.11
C PRO A 82 37.97 16.20 6.16
N SER A 83 38.32 14.94 5.90
CA SER A 83 39.31 14.60 4.87
C SER A 83 38.71 14.82 3.48
N VAL A 84 39.54 14.96 2.45
CA VAL A 84 39.08 15.02 1.06
C VAL A 84 38.30 13.75 0.71
N GLU A 85 38.78 12.59 1.15
CA GLU A 85 38.09 11.30 0.97
C GLU A 85 36.70 11.28 1.63
N GLU A 86 36.58 11.83 2.85
CA GLU A 86 35.28 11.92 3.55
C GLU A 86 34.30 12.83 2.80
N ILE A 87 34.79 13.92 2.20
CA ILE A 87 33.97 14.85 1.41
C ILE A 87 33.50 14.17 0.11
N GLU A 88 34.40 13.49 -0.60
CA GLU A 88 34.07 12.77 -1.83
C GLU A 88 33.06 11.64 -1.58
N GLU A 89 33.18 10.92 -0.46
CA GLU A 89 32.18 9.93 -0.02
C GLU A 89 30.81 10.59 0.22
N GLU A 90 30.76 11.71 0.95
CA GLU A 90 29.53 12.47 1.20
C GLU A 90 28.87 12.96 -0.10
N GLU A 91 29.65 13.46 -1.05
CA GLU A 91 29.18 13.91 -2.36
C GLU A 91 28.67 12.73 -3.21
N ALA A 92 29.33 11.58 -3.16
CA ALA A 92 28.94 10.37 -3.89
C ALA A 92 27.58 9.82 -3.47
N PHE A 93 27.17 10.00 -2.20
CA PHE A 93 25.85 9.58 -1.76
C PHE A 93 24.70 10.40 -2.38
N ALA A 94 24.99 11.59 -2.94
CA ALA A 94 24.04 12.44 -3.66
C ALA A 94 22.69 12.67 -2.92
N LEU A 95 22.73 12.78 -1.58
CA LEU A 95 21.53 13.00 -0.75
C LEU A 95 20.83 14.31 -1.09
N TYR A 96 21.61 15.31 -1.49
CA TYR A 96 21.13 16.67 -1.73
C TYR A 96 21.10 16.95 -3.23
N LYS A 97 20.01 17.57 -3.68
CA LYS A 97 19.83 18.02 -5.07
C LYS A 97 19.89 19.53 -5.13
N THR A 98 20.25 20.05 -6.29
CA THR A 98 20.26 21.50 -6.48
C THR A 98 18.83 22.03 -6.49
N CYS A 99 18.59 23.19 -5.87
CA CYS A 99 17.26 23.80 -5.83
C CYS A 99 16.65 24.00 -7.24
N SER A 100 17.47 24.35 -8.22
CA SER A 100 17.06 24.51 -9.63
C SER A 100 16.52 23.21 -10.24
N GLU A 101 17.15 22.08 -9.97
CA GLU A 101 16.73 20.76 -10.47
C GLU A 101 15.39 20.37 -9.87
N VAL A 102 15.24 20.53 -8.56
CA VAL A 102 13.98 20.25 -7.86
C VAL A 102 12.86 21.13 -8.41
N GLN A 103 13.12 22.41 -8.65
CA GLN A 103 12.13 23.32 -9.25
C GLN A 103 11.70 22.87 -10.66
N ARG A 104 12.62 22.36 -11.48
CA ARG A 104 12.29 21.84 -12.82
C ARG A 104 11.40 20.61 -12.72
N ILE A 105 11.79 19.63 -11.89
CA ILE A 105 11.01 18.41 -11.65
C ILE A 105 9.58 18.73 -11.21
N VAL A 106 9.44 19.64 -10.23
CA VAL A 106 8.12 20.03 -9.72
C VAL A 106 7.27 20.72 -10.78
N LYS A 107 7.87 21.56 -11.63
CA LYS A 107 7.15 22.20 -12.75
C LYS A 107 6.67 21.18 -13.77
N ASP A 108 7.56 20.28 -14.19
CA ASP A 108 7.26 19.25 -15.18
C ASP A 108 6.14 18.30 -14.66
N GLU A 109 6.21 17.91 -13.39
CA GLU A 109 5.15 17.12 -12.74
C GLU A 109 3.81 17.88 -12.67
N ALA A 110 3.84 19.17 -12.35
CA ALA A 110 2.64 19.98 -12.27
C ALA A 110 1.97 20.13 -13.64
N GLU A 111 2.77 20.30 -14.70
CA GLU A 111 2.29 20.37 -16.08
C GLU A 111 1.70 19.02 -16.52
N ALA A 112 2.39 17.91 -16.27
CA ALA A 112 1.89 16.57 -16.57
C ALA A 112 0.55 16.28 -15.86
N ARG A 113 0.43 16.66 -14.57
CA ARG A 113 -0.82 16.53 -13.81
C ARG A 113 -1.93 17.37 -14.41
N LYS A 114 -1.66 18.61 -14.82
CA LYS A 114 -2.65 19.49 -15.49
C LYS A 114 -3.12 18.90 -16.81
N VAL A 115 -2.20 18.36 -17.63
CA VAL A 115 -2.57 17.72 -18.89
C VAL A 115 -3.46 16.50 -18.62
N ALA A 116 -3.08 15.62 -17.69
CA ALA A 116 -3.87 14.45 -17.35
C ALA A 116 -5.27 14.80 -16.81
N THR A 117 -5.40 15.83 -15.96
CA THR A 117 -6.71 16.27 -15.46
C THR A 117 -7.56 16.86 -16.58
N THR A 118 -6.99 17.68 -17.46
CA THR A 118 -7.75 18.26 -18.59
C THR A 118 -8.22 17.19 -19.56
N GLN A 119 -7.41 16.17 -19.85
CA GLN A 119 -7.82 15.03 -20.69
C GLN A 119 -8.96 14.25 -20.05
N ARG A 120 -8.84 13.91 -18.76
CA ARG A 120 -9.90 13.23 -18.02
C ARG A 120 -11.21 14.02 -18.01
N LEU A 121 -11.14 15.34 -17.82
CA LEU A 121 -12.33 16.20 -17.82
C LEU A 121 -12.99 16.25 -19.20
N LYS A 122 -12.20 16.26 -20.29
CA LYS A 122 -12.73 16.18 -21.66
C LYS A 122 -13.46 14.85 -21.89
N GLU A 123 -12.83 13.73 -21.55
CA GLU A 123 -13.47 12.41 -21.69
C GLU A 123 -14.77 12.30 -20.87
N LEU A 124 -14.80 12.91 -19.69
CA LEU A 124 -15.97 12.92 -18.84
C LEU A 124 -17.09 13.76 -19.47
N ALA A 125 -16.76 14.95 -19.99
CA ALA A 125 -17.71 15.80 -20.69
C ALA A 125 -18.31 15.11 -21.94
N ASP A 126 -17.48 14.40 -22.72
CA ASP A 126 -17.93 13.63 -23.88
C ASP A 126 -18.89 12.50 -23.47
N LYS A 127 -18.62 11.82 -22.35
CA LYS A 127 -19.48 10.78 -21.80
C LYS A 127 -20.78 11.33 -21.23
N GLU A 128 -20.73 12.48 -20.56
CA GLU A 128 -21.91 13.17 -20.02
C GLU A 128 -22.87 13.61 -21.13
N ALA A 129 -22.33 14.12 -22.25
CA ALA A 129 -23.14 14.51 -23.40
C ALA A 129 -23.98 13.34 -23.96
N VAL A 130 -23.41 12.13 -24.00
CA VAL A 130 -24.07 10.92 -24.50
C VAL A 130 -24.92 10.22 -23.42
N TYR A 131 -24.71 10.55 -22.14
CA TYR A 131 -25.33 9.85 -21.01
C TYR A 131 -26.86 9.89 -21.05
N ALA A 132 -27.45 11.05 -21.33
CA ALA A 132 -28.90 11.21 -21.35
C ALA A 132 -29.58 10.32 -22.40
N GLU A 133 -29.00 10.20 -23.61
CA GLU A 133 -29.52 9.30 -24.64
C GLU A 133 -29.36 7.83 -24.26
N ARG A 134 -28.23 7.48 -23.64
CA ARG A 134 -27.96 6.11 -23.19
C ARG A 134 -28.93 5.69 -22.08
N LEU A 135 -29.24 6.60 -21.16
CA LEU A 135 -30.21 6.38 -20.10
C LEU A 135 -31.61 6.11 -20.67
N LYS A 136 -32.08 6.93 -21.61
CA LYS A 136 -33.36 6.70 -22.30
C LYS A 136 -33.41 5.34 -23.01
N LYS A 137 -32.34 4.97 -23.72
CA LYS A 137 -32.24 3.65 -24.37
C LYS A 137 -32.32 2.51 -23.34
N TYR A 138 -31.65 2.66 -22.20
CA TYR A 138 -31.71 1.68 -21.12
C TYR A 138 -33.12 1.56 -20.51
N GLU A 139 -33.76 2.68 -20.18
CA GLU A 139 -35.13 2.69 -19.64
C GLU A 139 -36.13 2.05 -20.60
N THR A 140 -36.05 2.38 -21.90
CA THR A 140 -36.92 1.74 -22.91
C THR A 140 -36.68 0.24 -23.01
N SER A 141 -35.44 -0.23 -22.85
CA SER A 141 -35.12 -1.66 -22.84
C SER A 141 -35.71 -2.35 -21.62
N LEU A 142 -35.63 -1.74 -20.44
CA LEU A 142 -36.24 -2.24 -19.21
C LEU A 142 -37.76 -2.34 -19.36
N GLN A 143 -38.40 -1.30 -19.91
CA GLN A 143 -39.84 -1.33 -20.15
C GLN A 143 -40.25 -2.45 -21.12
N LYS A 144 -39.45 -2.74 -22.16
CA LYS A 144 -39.72 -3.87 -23.06
C LYS A 144 -39.59 -5.20 -22.33
N ILE A 145 -38.56 -5.38 -21.52
CA ILE A 145 -38.35 -6.61 -20.73
C ILE A 145 -39.51 -6.82 -19.76
N VAL A 146 -39.93 -5.77 -19.04
CA VAL A 146 -41.06 -5.84 -18.11
C VAL A 146 -42.35 -6.20 -18.86
N LYS A 147 -42.65 -5.53 -19.98
CA LYS A 147 -43.84 -5.82 -20.79
C LYS A 147 -43.85 -7.24 -21.37
N GLN A 148 -42.68 -7.77 -21.75
CA GLN A 148 -42.56 -9.15 -22.23
C GLN A 148 -42.84 -10.14 -21.11
N LYS A 149 -42.26 -9.93 -19.93
CA LYS A 149 -42.52 -10.77 -18.75
C LYS A 149 -43.99 -10.74 -18.34
N THR A 150 -44.60 -9.56 -18.25
CA THR A 150 -46.03 -9.46 -17.91
C THR A 150 -46.91 -10.12 -18.96
N ALA A 151 -46.60 -9.99 -20.26
CA ALA A 151 -47.37 -10.65 -21.32
C ALA A 151 -47.17 -12.18 -21.33
N GLU A 152 -46.00 -12.67 -20.96
CA GLU A 152 -45.73 -14.10 -20.78
C GLU A 152 -46.45 -14.65 -19.55
N GLU A 153 -46.39 -13.93 -18.42
CA GLU A 153 -47.13 -14.24 -17.20
C GLU A 153 -48.65 -14.27 -17.45
N GLU A 154 -49.22 -13.25 -18.10
CA GLU A 154 -50.64 -13.21 -18.47
C GLU A 154 -51.04 -14.37 -19.41
N LYS A 155 -50.17 -14.76 -20.36
CA LYS A 155 -50.42 -15.92 -21.23
C LYS A 155 -50.38 -17.22 -20.45
N MET A 156 -49.45 -17.35 -19.50
CA MET A 156 -49.35 -18.52 -18.64
C MET A 156 -50.56 -18.61 -17.71
N GLU A 157 -50.97 -17.50 -17.09
CA GLU A 157 -52.19 -17.43 -16.24
C GLU A 157 -53.45 -17.82 -17.02
N LYS A 158 -53.63 -17.30 -18.24
CA LYS A 158 -54.75 -17.70 -19.11
C LYS A 158 -54.75 -19.20 -19.40
N ARG A 159 -53.59 -19.76 -19.74
CA ARG A 159 -53.44 -21.21 -19.98
C ARG A 159 -53.78 -22.05 -18.74
N ILE A 160 -53.40 -21.58 -17.56
CA ILE A 160 -53.69 -22.26 -16.29
C ILE A 160 -55.20 -22.24 -16.00
N LEU A 161 -55.85 -21.09 -16.16
CA LEU A 161 -57.29 -20.94 -15.95
C LEU A 161 -58.09 -21.83 -16.90
N GLU A 162 -57.69 -21.89 -18.18
CA GLU A 162 -58.34 -22.74 -19.18
C GLU A 162 -58.26 -24.25 -18.85
N ILE A 163 -57.11 -24.72 -18.35
CA ILE A 163 -56.94 -26.12 -17.93
C ILE A 163 -57.74 -26.38 -16.65
N GLN A 164 -57.75 -25.43 -15.71
CA GLN A 164 -58.53 -25.53 -14.48
C GLN A 164 -60.03 -25.60 -14.78
N GLU A 165 -60.53 -24.84 -15.76
CA GLU A 165 -61.94 -24.86 -16.17
C GLU A 165 -62.33 -26.19 -16.83
N TYR A 166 -61.44 -26.75 -17.67
CA TYR A 166 -61.71 -28.02 -18.36
C TYR A 166 -61.62 -29.24 -17.42
N PHE A 167 -60.64 -29.30 -16.51
CA PHE A 167 -60.44 -30.45 -15.62
C PHE A 167 -61.08 -30.31 -14.23
N GLY A 168 -61.42 -29.09 -13.80
CA GLY A 168 -62.14 -28.83 -12.54
C GLY A 168 -61.29 -28.83 -11.26
N TYR A 169 -59.96 -28.97 -11.34
CA TYR A 169 -59.04 -28.88 -10.19
C TYR A 169 -57.80 -28.03 -10.53
N ARG A 170 -57.20 -27.42 -9.50
CA ARG A 170 -55.98 -26.59 -9.65
C ARG A 170 -54.77 -27.49 -9.85
N ILE A 171 -53.99 -27.21 -10.90
CA ILE A 171 -52.73 -27.88 -11.23
C ILE A 171 -51.64 -26.81 -11.32
N ASP A 172 -50.46 -27.11 -10.76
CA ASP A 172 -49.33 -26.20 -10.82
C ASP A 172 -48.68 -26.21 -12.23
N PRO A 173 -48.22 -25.06 -12.76
CA PRO A 173 -47.69 -24.97 -14.13
C PRO A 173 -46.34 -25.67 -14.32
N ASN A 174 -45.63 -25.93 -13.22
CA ASN A 174 -44.32 -26.58 -13.21
C ASN A 174 -44.41 -28.11 -13.07
N ASP A 175 -45.62 -28.67 -12.94
CA ASP A 175 -45.83 -30.11 -12.88
C ASP A 175 -45.81 -30.71 -14.29
N PRO A 176 -45.03 -31.78 -14.57
CA PRO A 176 -45.02 -32.46 -15.88
C PRO A 176 -46.40 -32.93 -16.34
N ARG A 177 -47.37 -33.10 -15.44
CA ARG A 177 -48.76 -33.42 -15.75
C ARG A 177 -49.48 -32.30 -16.52
N PHE A 178 -49.09 -31.04 -16.33
CA PHE A 178 -49.68 -29.89 -17.00
C PHE A 178 -49.54 -29.98 -18.53
N GLU A 179 -48.36 -30.36 -19.01
CA GLU A 179 -48.08 -30.50 -20.45
C GLU A 179 -48.93 -31.61 -21.10
N VAL A 180 -49.08 -32.74 -20.39
CA VAL A 180 -49.90 -33.87 -20.87
C VAL A 180 -51.38 -33.47 -20.98
N MET A 181 -51.89 -32.75 -19.99
CA MET A 181 -53.27 -32.29 -19.94
C MET A 181 -53.57 -31.20 -21.00
N LEU A 182 -52.60 -30.31 -21.26
CA LEU A 182 -52.69 -29.33 -22.35
C LEU A 182 -52.80 -30.02 -23.71
N ALA A 183 -51.94 -31.02 -23.97
CA ALA A 183 -51.95 -31.76 -25.22
C ALA A 183 -53.26 -32.54 -25.45
N GLN A 184 -53.89 -33.04 -24.38
CA GLN A 184 -55.20 -33.69 -24.45
C GLN A 184 -56.30 -32.70 -24.86
N LYS A 185 -56.34 -31.50 -24.27
CA LYS A 185 -57.30 -30.45 -24.63
C LYS A 185 -57.15 -30.02 -26.09
N GLU A 186 -55.93 -29.70 -26.54
CA GLU A 186 -55.68 -29.27 -27.91
C GLU A 186 -56.09 -30.35 -28.94
N ALA A 187 -55.89 -31.62 -28.61
CA ALA A 187 -56.31 -32.74 -29.47
C ALA A 187 -57.83 -32.87 -29.57
N GLU A 188 -58.57 -32.58 -28.50
CA GLU A 188 -60.04 -32.59 -28.50
C GLU A 188 -60.63 -31.40 -29.24
N GLU A 189 -60.13 -30.18 -28.99
CA GLU A 189 -60.55 -28.99 -29.74
C GLU A 189 -60.24 -29.13 -31.24
N ALA A 190 -59.11 -29.73 -31.60
CA ALA A 190 -58.79 -30.02 -32.99
C ALA A 190 -59.75 -31.04 -33.63
N LYS A 191 -60.27 -32.01 -32.86
CA LYS A 191 -61.30 -32.94 -33.34
C LYS A 191 -62.64 -32.22 -33.52
N VAL A 192 -63.08 -31.45 -32.53
CA VAL A 192 -64.32 -30.66 -32.58
C VAL A 192 -64.27 -29.64 -33.73
N ALA A 193 -63.15 -28.96 -33.95
CA ALA A 193 -62.99 -28.01 -35.06
C ALA A 193 -63.03 -28.70 -36.43
N LYS A 194 -62.46 -29.91 -36.55
CA LYS A 194 -62.57 -30.73 -37.78
C LYS A 194 -64.00 -31.18 -38.02
N GLU A 195 -64.72 -31.56 -36.97
CA GLU A 195 -66.12 -31.95 -37.04
C GLU A 195 -67.03 -30.78 -37.38
N ALA A 196 -66.82 -29.61 -36.77
CA ALA A 196 -67.53 -28.37 -37.10
C ALA A 196 -67.28 -27.96 -38.57
N LYS A 197 -66.03 -27.99 -39.05
CA LYS A 197 -65.71 -27.73 -40.47
C LYS A 197 -66.36 -28.74 -41.40
N ARG A 198 -66.46 -30.01 -40.99
CA ARG A 198 -67.16 -31.04 -41.75
C ARG A 198 -68.67 -30.79 -41.78
N GLN A 199 -69.27 -30.41 -40.66
CA GLN A 199 -70.70 -30.07 -40.56
C GLN A 199 -71.04 -28.80 -41.34
N GLU A 200 -70.19 -27.77 -41.34
CA GLU A 200 -70.37 -26.58 -42.17
C GLU A 200 -70.29 -26.89 -43.66
N ARG A 201 -69.36 -27.75 -44.06
CA ARG A 201 -69.29 -28.26 -45.45
C ARG A 201 -70.56 -29.00 -45.83
N LEU A 202 -71.05 -29.89 -44.94
CA LEU A 202 -72.29 -30.64 -45.14
C LEU A 202 -73.52 -29.72 -45.19
N ARG A 203 -73.60 -28.69 -44.34
CA ARG A 203 -74.68 -27.69 -44.37
C ARG A 203 -74.66 -26.87 -45.66
N LYS A 204 -73.50 -26.49 -46.16
CA LYS A 204 -73.36 -25.81 -47.46
C LYS A 204 -73.77 -26.71 -48.63
N THR A 205 -73.47 -28.01 -48.58
CA THR A 205 -73.92 -28.94 -49.63
C THR A 205 -75.42 -29.23 -49.56
N VAL A 206 -76.01 -29.34 -48.36
CA VAL A 206 -77.46 -29.56 -48.20
C VAL A 206 -78.25 -28.31 -48.61
N ALA A 207 -77.75 -27.10 -48.32
CA ALA A 207 -78.38 -25.86 -48.77
C ALA A 207 -78.31 -25.68 -50.30
N ALA A 208 -77.27 -26.20 -50.97
CA ALA A 208 -77.18 -26.20 -52.43
C ALA A 208 -78.18 -27.19 -53.06
N VAL A 209 -78.41 -28.35 -52.44
CA VAL A 209 -79.37 -29.36 -52.94
C VAL A 209 -80.83 -28.97 -52.66
N ALA A 210 -81.13 -28.36 -51.51
CA ALA A 210 -82.48 -27.89 -51.18
C ALA A 210 -82.91 -26.62 -51.96
N GLY A 211 -81.97 -25.92 -52.62
CA GLY A 211 -82.26 -24.80 -53.51
C GLY A 211 -82.60 -25.20 -54.96
N GLU A 212 -82.47 -26.48 -55.31
CA GLU A 212 -82.78 -27.02 -56.65
C GLU A 212 -84.16 -27.70 -56.74
N GLU A 213 -84.91 -27.81 -55.63
CA GLU A 213 -86.27 -28.42 -55.60
C GLU A 213 -87.40 -27.39 -55.33
N SER A 214 -87.31 -26.17 -55.88
CA SER A 214 -88.42 -25.20 -55.91
C SER A 214 -88.50 -24.47 -57.24
#